data_AF-A0A4Q9H692-F1
#
_entry.id   AF-A0A4Q9H692-F1
#
_cell.length_a   1.000
_cell.length_b   1.000
_cell.length_c   1.000
_cell.angle_alpha   90.00
_cell.angle_beta   90.00
_cell.angle_gamma   90.00
#
_symmetry.space_group_name_H-M   'P 1'
#
loop_
_entity.id
_entity.type
_entity.pdbx_description
1 polymer ?
#
loop_
_entity_poly.entity_id
_entity_poly.type
_entity_poly.pdbx_seq_one_letter_code
_entity_poly.pdbx_strand_id
1 'polypeptide(L)' 'MHAGEKVDPSKGALGTAISVNPEQLLSFAEAGNDRYVLIEVKSGKSFTYYAGAAWQGHNFFNKDDTWKDYF' A
#
# COMPACT_ATOMS: atom_id res chain seq x y z
N MET A 1 -16.81 16.78 3.63
CA MET A 1 -15.77 16.22 4.51
C MET A 1 -16.32 14.95 5.12
N HIS A 2 -15.99 13.77 4.58
CA HIS A 2 -16.28 12.51 5.25
C HIS A 2 -15.08 12.18 6.12
N ALA A 3 -15.30 12.08 7.42
CA ALA A 3 -14.30 11.62 8.37
C ALA A 3 -13.82 10.23 7.92
N GLY A 4 -12.52 10.07 7.73
CA GLY A 4 -11.92 8.74 7.63
C GLY A 4 -12.34 7.92 8.86
N GLU A 5 -12.55 6.62 8.66
CA GLU A 5 -12.89 5.69 9.73
C GLU A 5 -11.92 5.87 10.90
N LYS A 6 -12.46 6.15 12.10
CA LYS A 6 -11.61 6.34 13.29
C LYS A 6 -10.94 5.01 13.63
N VAL A 7 -9.62 4.98 13.59
CA VAL A 7 -8.83 3.82 14.01
C VAL A 7 -9.10 3.55 15.49
N ASP A 8 -9.66 2.37 15.79
CA ASP A 8 -9.79 1.85 17.15
C ASP A 8 -8.50 1.09 17.50
N PRO A 9 -7.66 1.59 18.43
CA PRO A 9 -6.39 0.94 18.78
C PRO A 9 -6.56 -0.50 19.31
N SER A 10 -7.74 -0.84 19.84
CA SER A 10 -8.03 -2.20 20.32
C SER A 10 -8.28 -3.21 19.20
N LYS A 11 -8.49 -2.73 17.96
CA LYS A 11 -8.81 -3.58 16.80
C LYS A 11 -7.60 -3.86 15.91
N GLY A 12 -6.45 -3.24 16.18
CA GLY A 12 -5.25 -3.34 15.35
C GLY A 12 -5.37 -2.52 14.06
N ALA A 13 -4.22 -2.14 13.49
CA ALA A 13 -4.16 -1.34 12.27
C ALA A 13 -4.44 -2.18 11.01
N LEU A 14 -5.04 -1.54 9.99
CA LEU A 14 -5.07 -2.04 8.61
C LEU A 14 -3.99 -1.30 7.81
N GLY A 15 -3.17 -2.05 7.10
CA GLY A 15 -2.17 -1.52 6.18
C GLY A 15 -2.44 -1.99 4.76
N THR A 16 -2.11 -1.15 3.79
CA THR A 16 -2.14 -1.48 2.36
C THR A 16 -0.78 -1.16 1.75
N ALA A 17 -0.34 -1.98 0.80
CA ALA A 17 0.91 -1.77 0.07
C ALA A 17 0.68 -1.93 -1.44
N ILE A 18 1.45 -1.16 -2.21
CA ILE A 18 1.62 -1.39 -3.65
C ILE A 18 3.10 -1.65 -3.89
N SER A 19 3.42 -2.71 -4.61
CA SER A 19 4.77 -3.02 -5.09
C SER A 19 4.82 -2.90 -6.60
N VAL A 20 5.80 -2.15 -7.09
CA VAL A 20 6.05 -1.87 -8.52
C VAL A 20 7.54 -2.04 -8.81
N ASN A 21 7.91 -2.15 -10.08
CA ASN A 21 9.32 -2.06 -10.47
C ASN A 21 9.87 -0.66 -10.07
N PRO A 22 10.90 -0.56 -9.22
CA PRO A 22 11.44 0.71 -8.77
C PRO A 22 11.99 1.58 -9.91
N GLU A 23 12.45 0.99 -11.02
CA GLU A 23 12.91 1.74 -12.19
C GLU A 23 11.77 2.46 -12.92
N GLN A 24 10.51 2.05 -12.70
CA GLN A 24 9.33 2.67 -13.29
C GLN A 24 8.70 3.72 -12.37
N LEU A 25 9.15 3.85 -11.12
CA LEU A 25 8.53 4.73 -10.15
C LEU A 25 8.90 6.20 -10.41
N LEU A 26 7.89 7.05 -10.61
CA LEU A 26 8.10 8.48 -10.86
C LEU A 26 7.82 9.34 -9.63
N SER A 27 6.71 9.13 -8.94
CA SER A 27 6.32 9.95 -7.80
C SER A 27 5.21 9.35 -6.94
N PHE A 28 4.97 9.98 -5.80
CA PHE A 28 3.84 9.73 -4.90
C PHE A 28 3.04 11.02 -4.70
N ALA A 29 1.73 10.89 -4.49
CA ALA A 29 0.87 12.01 -4.12
C ALA A 29 -0.23 11.57 -3.15
N GLU A 30 -0.76 12.50 -2.37
CA GLU A 30 -1.92 12.28 -1.51
C GLU A 30 -2.98 13.33 -1.83
N ALA A 31 -4.26 12.92 -1.87
CA ALA A 31 -5.39 13.84 -2.02
C ALA A 31 -6.54 13.40 -1.11
N GLY A 32 -6.77 14.14 -0.03
CA GLY A 32 -7.75 13.74 0.98
C GLY A 32 -7.32 12.44 1.66
N ASN A 33 -8.16 11.39 1.54
CA ASN A 33 -7.87 10.06 2.09
C ASN A 33 -7.23 9.13 1.05
N ASP A 34 -6.97 9.61 -0.16
CA ASP A 34 -6.43 8.81 -1.25
C ASP A 34 -4.92 8.98 -1.36
N ARG A 35 -4.24 7.88 -1.69
CA ARG A 35 -2.80 7.83 -1.97
C ARG A 35 -2.57 7.35 -3.39
N TYR A 36 -1.67 8.01 -4.10
CA TYR A 36 -1.38 7.78 -5.51
C TYR A 36 0.09 7.43 -5.70
N VAL A 37 0.33 6.48 -6.60
CA VAL A 37 1.66 6.12 -7.11
C VAL A 37 1.66 6.38 -8.60
N LEU A 38 2.63 7.16 -9.09
CA LEU A 38 2.82 7.38 -10.51
C LEU A 38 3.95 6.48 -11.02
N ILE A 39 3.66 5.68 -12.04
CA ILE A 39 4.65 4.85 -12.72
C ILE A 39 4.72 5.15 -14.21
N GLU A 40 5.92 5.03 -14.78
CA GLU A 40 6.14 5.08 -16.22
C GLU A 40 5.94 3.69 -16.84
N VAL A 41 5.13 3.62 -17.89
CA VAL A 41 4.89 2.39 -18.64
C VAL A 41 5.12 2.61 -20.13
N LYS A 42 5.57 1.57 -20.84
CA LYS A 42 5.81 1.63 -22.28
C LYS A 42 4.58 1.13 -23.04
N SER A 43 4.06 1.95 -23.95
CA SER A 43 2.94 1.55 -24.82
C SER A 43 3.24 0.25 -25.57
N GLY A 44 2.24 -0.62 -25.66
CA GLY A 44 2.36 -1.96 -26.26
C GLY A 44 3.15 -2.97 -25.44
N LYS A 45 3.62 -2.62 -24.23
CA LYS A 45 4.23 -3.57 -23.29
C LYS A 45 3.36 -3.74 -22.06
N SER A 46 3.15 -4.99 -21.67
CA SER A 46 2.56 -5.31 -20.36
C SER A 46 3.48 -4.83 -19.24
N PHE A 47 2.86 -4.46 -18.12
CA PHE A 47 3.54 -4.17 -16.87
C PHE A 47 2.84 -4.94 -15.75
N THR A 48 3.55 -5.18 -14.65
CA THR A 48 3.02 -5.86 -13.47
C THR A 48 3.18 -4.96 -12.26
N TYR A 49 2.14 -4.90 -11.44
CA TYR A 49 2.17 -4.33 -10.10
C TYR A 49 1.44 -5.29 -9.16
N TYR A 50 1.79 -5.23 -7.88
CA TYR A 50 1.12 -5.99 -6.84
C TYR A 50 0.45 -5.01 -5.88
N ALA A 51 -0.77 -5.32 -5.48
CA ALA A 51 -1.47 -4.60 -4.43
C ALA A 51 -1.85 -5.59 -3.34
N GLY A 52 -1.65 -5.21 -2.08
CA GLY A 52 -1.91 -6.05 -0.94
C GLY A 52 -2.45 -5.24 0.23
N ALA A 53 -3.13 -5.94 1.14
CA ALA A 53 -3.55 -5.41 2.42
C ALA A 53 -3.30 -6.46 3.50
N ALA A 54 -2.98 -6.02 4.71
CA ALA A 54 -2.95 -6.89 5.86
C ALA A 54 -3.43 -6.15 7.09
N TRP A 55 -3.87 -6.96 8.05
CA TRP A 55 -4.44 -6.51 9.30
C TRP A 55 -3.52 -6.95 10.42
N GLN A 56 -3.21 -6.04 11.33
CA GLN A 56 -2.35 -6.33 12.48
C GLN A 56 -2.92 -7.42 13.39
N GLY A 57 -4.24 -7.65 13.39
CA GLY A 57 -4.85 -8.78 14.09
C GLY A 57 -4.57 -10.15 13.46
N HIS A 58 -3.90 -10.21 12.30
CA HIS A 58 -3.51 -11.46 11.67
C HIS A 58 -2.27 -12.07 12.35
N ASN A 59 -2.29 -13.39 12.58
CA ASN A 59 -1.25 -14.10 13.33
C ASN A 59 0.17 -13.99 12.75
N PHE A 60 0.29 -13.76 11.43
CA PHE A 60 1.58 -13.71 10.72
C PHE A 60 2.02 -12.30 10.30
N PHE A 61 1.12 -11.32 10.25
CA PHE A 61 1.42 -9.96 9.75
C PHE A 61 1.03 -8.91 10.80
N ASN A 62 1.47 -9.15 12.05
CA ASN A 62 1.11 -8.36 13.22
C ASN A 62 2.12 -7.26 13.58
N LYS A 63 3.19 -7.12 12.79
CA LYS A 63 4.26 -6.12 12.97
C LYS A 63 4.72 -5.58 11.62
N ASP A 64 5.09 -4.31 11.60
CA ASP A 64 5.59 -3.61 10.40
C ASP A 64 6.83 -4.28 9.79
N ASP A 65 7.74 -4.80 10.62
CA ASP A 65 8.96 -5.43 10.10
C ASP A 65 8.66 -6.72 9.33
N THR A 66 7.60 -7.45 9.71
CA THR A 66 7.16 -8.64 8.95
C THR A 66 6.64 -8.28 7.56
N TRP A 67 6.19 -7.05 7.33
CA TRP A 67 5.83 -6.61 5.98
C TRP A 67 7.06 -6.43 5.09
N LYS A 68 8.15 -5.88 5.62
CA LYS A 68 9.38 -5.59 4.87
C LYS A 68 10.13 -6.85 4.45
N ASP A 69 9.93 -7.96 5.16
CA ASP A 69 10.53 -9.25 4.79
C ASP A 69 9.84 -9.89 3.56
N TYR A 70 8.60 -9.51 3.27
CA TYR A 70 7.78 -10.07 2.18
C TYR A 70 7.63 -9.15 0.96
N PHE A 71 7.83 -7.84 1.13
CA PHE A 71 7.68 -6.81 0.09
C PHE A 71 8.91 -5.90 0.06
#